data_AF-A0A935ZU54-F1
#
_entry.id   AF-A0A935ZU54-F1
#
_cell.length_a   1.000
_cell.length_b   1.000
_cell.length_c   1.000
_cell.angle_alpha   90.00
_cell.angle_beta   90.00
_cell.angle_gamma   90.00
#
_symmetry.space_group_name_H-M   'P 1'
#
loop_
_entity.id
_entity.type
_entity.pdbx_description
1 polymer ?
#
loop_
_entity_poly.entity_id
_entity_poly.type
_entity_poly.pdbx_seq_one_letter_code
_entity_poly.pdbx_strand_id
1 'polypeptide(L)'
;MDSKHMMVAWVMVIAGCGAAPGDESTTGADSGGTTEVATSGGSSDGAGSQGSTGDGGSTGGTTHAEGSSGAVGESSGSEASGGSSSGGSSSDSGVAPSPECTQYCTEFLAHCQEIPDVEVYADEADCQAACAGFAHGEPGLFTGDTVECRVDHLTFDPNPGPGYYELHCFHAQEHPTSQCV
;
A
#
# COMPACT_ATOMS: atom_id res chain seq x y z
N MET A 1 0.62 -47.35 -2.88
CA MET A 1 -0.40 -46.54 -3.59
C MET A 1 -1.57 -46.39 -2.64
N ASP A 2 -1.69 -45.26 -1.94
CA ASP A 2 -2.99 -44.83 -1.41
C ASP A 2 -2.93 -43.31 -1.14
N SER A 3 -3.17 -42.56 -2.22
CA SER A 3 -3.37 -41.11 -2.18
C SER A 3 -4.80 -40.84 -1.72
N LYS A 4 -4.99 -40.55 -0.43
CA LYS A 4 -6.23 -39.96 0.08
C LYS A 4 -6.10 -38.45 0.05
N HIS A 5 -6.42 -37.93 -1.12
CA HIS A 5 -6.73 -36.54 -1.36
C HIS A 5 -8.10 -36.17 -0.79
N MET A 6 -8.21 -34.89 -0.44
CA MET A 6 -9.43 -34.06 -0.41
C MET A 6 -10.32 -34.18 0.82
N MET A 7 -10.30 -33.12 1.63
CA MET A 7 -11.39 -32.12 1.74
C MET A 7 -11.04 -31.14 2.85
N VAL A 8 -10.24 -30.11 2.56
CA VAL A 8 -10.21 -28.91 3.40
C VAL A 8 -11.27 -27.98 2.82
N ALA A 9 -12.45 -28.05 3.41
CA ALA A 9 -13.55 -27.15 3.13
C ALA A 9 -13.11 -25.73 3.50
N TRP A 10 -12.73 -24.94 2.49
CA TRP A 10 -12.76 -23.49 2.57
C TRP A 10 -14.24 -23.08 2.61
N VAL A 11 -14.75 -22.88 3.82
CA VAL A 11 -16.03 -22.20 4.00
C VAL A 11 -15.77 -20.71 3.76
N MET A 12 -16.10 -20.27 2.55
CA MET A 12 -16.42 -18.87 2.27
C MET A 12 -17.60 -18.47 3.16
N VAL A 13 -17.38 -17.56 4.11
CA VAL A 13 -18.47 -16.77 4.69
C VAL A 13 -18.43 -15.39 4.05
N ILE A 14 -19.33 -15.23 3.10
CA ILE A 14 -19.72 -13.98 2.45
C ILE A 14 -20.59 -13.17 3.42
N ALA A 15 -20.35 -11.86 3.44
CA ALA A 15 -21.23 -10.75 3.81
C ALA A 15 -22.54 -11.05 4.55
N GLY A 16 -22.67 -10.44 5.74
CA GLY A 16 -23.93 -10.30 6.46
C GLY A 16 -24.01 -8.98 7.21
N CYS A 17 -24.22 -7.87 6.49
CA CYS A 17 -24.81 -6.68 7.10
C CYS A 17 -26.27 -7.02 7.41
N GLY A 18 -26.58 -7.25 8.69
CA GLY A 18 -27.91 -7.67 9.12
C GLY A 18 -28.03 -7.66 10.64
N ALA A 19 -28.23 -6.48 11.21
CA ALA A 19 -28.65 -6.33 12.59
C ALA A 19 -30.15 -6.65 12.72
N ALA A 20 -30.50 -7.64 13.56
CA ALA A 20 -31.81 -7.75 14.23
C ALA A 20 -31.70 -8.63 15.51
N PRO A 21 -32.59 -8.45 16.51
CA PRO A 21 -32.32 -8.67 17.94
C PRO A 21 -33.00 -9.91 18.56
N GLY A 22 -32.57 -10.29 19.78
CA GLY A 22 -33.22 -11.24 20.71
C GLY A 22 -32.98 -12.71 20.36
N ASP A 23 -32.75 -13.66 21.25
CA ASP A 23 -33.18 -13.79 22.64
C ASP A 23 -32.21 -14.71 23.42
N GLU A 24 -32.03 -14.35 24.68
CA GLU A 24 -31.60 -15.10 25.86
C GLU A 24 -31.67 -16.66 25.91
N SER A 25 -30.56 -17.28 26.38
CA SER A 25 -30.54 -18.31 27.45
C SER A 25 -29.11 -18.84 27.68
N THR A 26 -28.35 -18.33 28.67
CA THR A 26 -28.17 -18.90 30.02
C THR A 26 -27.59 -20.33 30.00
N THR A 27 -26.41 -20.67 30.54
CA THR A 27 -26.01 -20.61 31.96
C THR A 27 -24.62 -21.26 32.14
N GLY A 28 -23.84 -20.72 33.09
CA GLY A 28 -22.89 -21.46 33.95
C GLY A 28 -21.50 -21.80 33.36
N ALA A 29 -20.38 -21.64 34.05
CA ALA A 29 -20.14 -21.36 35.46
C ALA A 29 -18.72 -20.78 35.69
N ASP A 30 -18.67 -19.89 36.66
CA ASP A 30 -17.52 -19.39 37.41
C ASP A 30 -16.53 -20.47 37.90
N SER A 31 -15.25 -20.11 37.91
CA SER A 31 -14.30 -20.24 39.04
C SER A 31 -13.01 -19.56 38.60
N GLY A 32 -12.68 -18.35 39.07
CA GLY A 32 -12.21 -18.15 40.44
C GLY A 32 -10.69 -18.31 40.49
N GLY A 33 -9.95 -17.27 40.09
CA GLY A 33 -8.49 -17.22 40.14
C GLY A 33 -8.04 -15.84 40.61
N THR A 34 -7.56 -15.80 41.84
CA THR A 34 -7.23 -14.63 42.65
C THR A 34 -6.01 -13.87 42.14
N THR A 35 -6.16 -12.54 42.17
CA THR A 35 -5.27 -11.50 42.70
C THR A 35 -3.76 -11.78 42.90
N GLU A 36 -3.01 -10.70 42.62
CA GLU A 36 -1.68 -10.32 43.12
C GLU A 36 -0.48 -10.67 42.22
N VAL A 37 -0.08 -9.75 41.31
CA VAL A 37 1.34 -9.31 41.26
C VAL A 37 1.39 -7.84 40.86
N ALA A 38 1.68 -6.98 41.85
CA ALA A 38 2.19 -5.65 41.60
C ALA A 38 3.57 -5.76 40.92
N THR A 39 3.75 -5.13 39.76
CA THR A 39 5.08 -4.75 39.28
C THR A 39 5.13 -3.24 39.12
N SER A 40 5.57 -2.64 40.22
CA SER A 40 5.99 -1.25 40.33
C SER A 40 7.26 -0.99 39.52
N GLY A 41 7.25 0.10 38.76
CA GLY A 41 8.40 1.00 38.64
C GLY A 41 9.54 0.56 37.71
N GLY A 42 9.65 1.25 36.58
CA GLY A 42 10.82 1.18 35.71
C GLY A 42 10.92 2.40 34.81
N SER A 43 11.09 3.59 35.40
CA SER A 43 11.65 4.73 34.70
C SER A 43 13.09 4.40 34.31
N SER A 44 13.38 4.45 33.01
CA SER A 44 14.74 4.41 32.49
C SER A 44 14.88 5.58 31.52
N ASP A 45 15.26 6.72 32.07
CA ASP A 45 15.89 7.81 31.33
C ASP A 45 17.15 7.25 30.64
N GLY A 46 17.08 7.08 29.32
CA GLY A 46 18.19 6.72 28.46
C GLY A 46 18.77 7.95 27.79
N ALA A 47 19.77 8.56 28.42
CA ALA A 47 20.60 9.59 27.82
C ALA A 47 21.62 9.00 26.83
N GLY A 48 21.82 9.69 25.69
CA GLY A 48 22.92 9.49 24.75
C GLY A 48 22.48 8.84 23.43
N SER A 49 22.63 9.46 22.26
CA SER A 49 23.94 9.86 21.75
C SER A 49 23.88 11.07 20.82
N GLN A 50 24.86 11.95 21.01
CA GLN A 50 25.28 12.98 20.08
C GLN A 50 26.09 12.34 18.94
N GLY A 51 25.94 12.86 17.71
CA GLY A 51 26.78 12.53 16.55
C GLY A 51 25.92 12.25 15.31
N SER A 52 26.10 12.89 14.15
CA SER A 52 27.22 13.69 13.68
C SER A 52 26.73 14.66 12.59
N THR A 53 27.06 15.93 12.74
CA THR A 53 27.06 16.90 11.63
C THR A 53 28.19 16.50 10.69
N GLY A 54 27.83 16.03 9.49
CA GLY A 54 28.76 15.78 8.40
C GLY A 54 28.59 16.83 7.31
N ASP A 55 29.41 17.88 7.37
CA ASP A 55 29.74 18.70 6.21
C ASP A 55 30.53 17.86 5.20
N GLY A 56 30.09 17.85 3.94
CA GLY A 56 30.76 17.12 2.87
C GLY A 56 30.25 17.52 1.49
N GLY A 57 30.73 18.67 1.00
CA GLY A 57 30.36 19.20 -0.31
C GLY A 57 30.80 18.32 -1.49
N SER A 58 30.08 18.49 -2.59
CA SER A 58 30.63 18.33 -3.95
C SER A 58 29.90 19.27 -4.90
N THR A 59 30.42 20.49 -4.95
CA THR A 59 30.25 21.40 -6.09
C THR A 59 30.99 20.81 -7.29
N GLY A 60 30.25 20.20 -8.21
CA GLY A 60 30.73 19.78 -9.53
C GLY A 60 29.81 20.35 -10.59
N GLY A 61 30.23 21.46 -11.21
CA GLY A 61 29.44 22.15 -12.22
C GLY A 61 29.39 21.41 -13.56
N THR A 62 28.30 21.59 -14.28
CA THR A 62 28.33 21.72 -15.74
C THR A 62 27.37 22.84 -16.15
N THR A 63 27.96 23.92 -16.62
CA THR A 63 27.34 25.01 -17.36
C THR A 63 26.75 24.49 -18.67
N HIS A 64 25.46 24.72 -18.94
CA HIS A 64 24.97 24.79 -20.31
C HIS A 64 23.95 25.93 -20.48
N ALA A 65 24.47 27.00 -21.05
CA ALA A 65 23.90 27.89 -22.05
C ALA A 65 22.51 28.52 -21.81
N GLU A 66 22.57 29.82 -21.55
CA GLU A 66 21.50 30.77 -21.85
C GLU A 66 21.13 30.74 -23.34
N GLY A 67 19.84 30.93 -23.63
CA GLY A 67 19.35 30.95 -25.01
C GLY A 67 17.92 31.49 -25.16
N SER A 68 17.83 32.82 -25.26
CA SER A 68 16.87 33.60 -26.05
C SER A 68 15.43 33.83 -25.57
N SER A 69 15.17 35.12 -25.44
CA SER A 69 13.91 35.84 -25.32
C SER A 69 13.10 35.85 -26.62
N GLY A 70 11.78 35.93 -26.51
CA GLY A 70 10.84 36.30 -27.58
C GLY A 70 9.68 35.29 -27.68
N ALA A 71 8.40 35.66 -27.82
CA ALA A 71 7.77 36.94 -28.05
C ALA A 71 6.32 36.88 -27.54
N VAL A 72 5.77 38.06 -27.23
CA VAL A 72 4.33 38.28 -27.06
C VAL A 72 3.60 38.10 -28.39
N GLY A 73 2.44 37.45 -28.35
CA GLY A 73 1.56 37.30 -29.52
C GLY A 73 0.14 36.94 -29.08
N GLU A 74 -0.71 37.97 -28.99
CA GLU A 74 -2.17 37.83 -29.00
C GLU A 74 -2.64 37.20 -30.32
N SER A 75 -3.68 36.36 -30.26
CA SER A 75 -4.67 36.25 -31.34
C SER A 75 -5.95 35.60 -30.82
N SER A 76 -7.04 36.37 -30.93
CA SER A 76 -8.42 35.93 -30.76
C SER A 76 -8.93 35.19 -32.01
N GLY A 77 -9.80 34.20 -31.80
CA GLY A 77 -10.63 33.55 -32.83
C GLY A 77 -11.14 32.20 -32.30
N SER A 78 -12.36 32.10 -31.78
CA SER A 78 -13.65 31.91 -32.50
C SER A 78 -13.79 30.57 -33.23
N GLU A 79 -14.46 29.66 -32.53
CA GLU A 79 -15.46 28.67 -32.99
C GLU A 79 -15.07 27.61 -34.06
N ALA A 80 -15.02 26.34 -33.64
CA ALA A 80 -15.46 25.22 -34.46
C ALA A 80 -15.88 24.02 -33.60
N SER A 81 -17.10 23.56 -33.85
CA SER A 81 -17.76 22.40 -33.27
C SER A 81 -17.15 21.08 -33.76
N GLY A 82 -17.30 20.04 -32.93
CA GLY A 82 -17.38 18.64 -33.39
C GLY A 82 -16.05 17.92 -33.54
N GLY A 83 -15.82 16.95 -32.66
CA GLY A 83 -14.67 16.05 -32.75
C GLY A 83 -14.63 15.03 -31.62
N SER A 84 -15.65 14.18 -31.52
CA SER A 84 -15.56 12.94 -30.76
C SER A 84 -14.50 12.05 -31.40
N SER A 85 -13.28 12.03 -30.85
CA SER A 85 -12.26 11.00 -31.12
C SER A 85 -11.13 11.14 -30.11
N SER A 86 -11.36 10.64 -28.88
CA SER A 86 -10.27 10.34 -27.94
C SER A 86 -10.29 8.84 -27.65
N GLY A 87 -10.27 8.05 -28.71
CA GLY A 87 -9.80 6.66 -28.64
C GLY A 87 -8.28 6.71 -28.64
N GLY A 88 -7.70 7.14 -27.51
CA GLY A 88 -6.27 7.03 -27.27
C GLY A 88 -5.95 5.55 -27.19
N SER A 89 -5.26 5.03 -28.21
CA SER A 89 -4.74 3.67 -28.20
C SER A 89 -3.88 3.51 -26.96
N SER A 90 -4.38 2.75 -25.99
CA SER A 90 -3.56 2.11 -24.97
C SER A 90 -2.46 1.40 -25.73
N SER A 91 -1.24 1.92 -25.62
CA SER A 91 -0.06 1.21 -26.09
C SER A 91 0.04 -0.03 -25.22
N ASP A 92 -0.62 -1.09 -25.68
CA ASP A 92 -0.33 -2.49 -25.39
C ASP A 92 1.10 -2.75 -25.90
N SER A 93 2.06 -2.12 -25.23
CA SER A 93 3.39 -2.67 -25.15
C SER A 93 3.14 -3.92 -24.32
N GLY A 94 2.83 -5.04 -24.96
CA GLY A 94 2.48 -6.33 -24.34
C GLY A 94 3.60 -6.95 -23.49
N VAL A 95 4.34 -6.10 -22.77
CA VAL A 95 5.15 -6.41 -21.61
C VAL A 95 4.17 -6.91 -20.57
N ALA A 96 4.24 -8.22 -20.30
CA ALA A 96 3.53 -8.80 -19.18
C ALA A 96 3.90 -8.02 -17.89
N PRO A 97 2.93 -7.75 -17.00
CA PRO A 97 3.22 -7.11 -15.73
C PRO A 97 4.30 -7.89 -14.98
N SER A 98 5.13 -7.18 -14.22
CA SER A 98 6.10 -7.84 -13.35
C SER A 98 5.36 -8.74 -12.34
N PRO A 99 5.95 -9.88 -11.95
CA PRO A 99 5.33 -10.76 -10.97
C PRO A 99 5.10 -10.04 -9.63
N GLU A 100 5.99 -9.11 -9.26
CA GLU A 100 5.87 -8.28 -8.07
C GLU A 100 4.66 -7.33 -8.16
N CYS A 101 4.43 -6.70 -9.32
CA CYS A 101 3.23 -5.89 -9.52
C CYS A 101 1.95 -6.71 -9.49
N THR A 102 2.00 -7.93 -10.04
CA THR A 102 0.85 -8.84 -9.98
C THR A 102 0.52 -9.21 -8.54
N GLN A 103 1.54 -9.54 -7.73
CA GLN A 103 1.37 -9.83 -6.32
C GLN A 103 0.87 -8.62 -5.54
N TYR A 104 1.50 -7.46 -5.71
CA TYR A 104 1.09 -6.21 -5.08
C TYR A 104 -0.39 -5.91 -5.34
N CYS A 105 -0.82 -5.94 -6.60
CA CYS A 105 -2.20 -5.62 -6.96
C CYS A 105 -3.19 -6.65 -6.45
N THR A 106 -2.82 -7.93 -6.45
CA THR A 106 -3.67 -9.00 -5.88
C THR A 106 -3.92 -8.77 -4.40
N GLU A 107 -2.85 -8.53 -3.62
CA GLU A 107 -2.94 -8.35 -2.16
C GLU A 107 -3.60 -7.02 -1.80
N PHE A 108 -3.26 -5.93 -2.50
CA PHE A 108 -3.81 -4.61 -2.23
C PHE A 108 -5.31 -4.57 -2.51
N LEU A 109 -5.75 -5.09 -3.66
CA LEU A 109 -7.17 -5.12 -3.99
C LEU A 109 -7.95 -6.09 -3.09
N ALA A 110 -7.34 -7.20 -2.65
CA ALA A 110 -8.02 -8.12 -1.74
C ALA A 110 -8.29 -7.53 -0.35
N HIS A 111 -7.43 -6.62 0.13
CA HIS A 111 -7.42 -6.24 1.55
C HIS A 111 -7.61 -4.75 1.83
N CYS A 112 -7.27 -3.87 0.90
CA CYS A 112 -7.21 -2.43 1.15
C CYS A 112 -8.41 -1.64 0.63
N GLN A 113 -9.30 -2.25 -0.16
CA GLN A 113 -10.41 -1.53 -0.82
C GLN A 113 -11.47 -0.95 0.14
N GLU A 114 -11.61 -1.53 1.33
CA GLU A 114 -12.65 -1.12 2.31
C GLU A 114 -12.08 -0.23 3.43
N ILE A 115 -10.79 0.11 3.38
CA ILE A 115 -10.12 0.87 4.43
C ILE A 115 -10.29 2.37 4.15
N PRO A 116 -10.83 3.14 5.10
CA PRO A 116 -10.97 4.58 4.93
C PRO A 116 -9.58 5.24 4.79
N ASP A 117 -9.54 6.34 4.05
CA ASP A 117 -8.34 7.18 3.85
C ASP A 117 -7.19 6.50 3.09
N VAL A 118 -7.37 5.27 2.61
CA VAL A 118 -6.47 4.62 1.65
C VAL A 118 -6.93 4.94 0.23
N GLU A 119 -6.01 5.33 -0.64
CA GLU A 119 -6.31 5.50 -2.06
C GLU A 119 -6.46 4.13 -2.72
N VAL A 120 -7.66 3.85 -3.24
CA VAL A 120 -8.01 2.55 -3.82
C VAL A 120 -8.01 2.62 -5.33
N TYR A 121 -7.39 1.62 -5.96
CA TYR A 121 -7.46 1.44 -7.40
C TYR A 121 -8.87 1.02 -7.83
N ALA A 122 -9.27 1.44 -9.03
CA ALA A 122 -10.60 1.10 -9.54
C ALA A 122 -10.73 -0.40 -9.85
N ASP A 123 -9.65 -1.00 -10.36
CA ASP A 123 -9.55 -2.42 -10.71
C ASP A 123 -8.09 -2.87 -10.81
N GLU A 124 -7.88 -4.14 -11.18
CA GLU A 124 -6.54 -4.73 -11.33
C GLU A 124 -5.71 -4.07 -12.44
N ALA A 125 -6.33 -3.61 -13.53
CA ALA A 125 -5.61 -2.97 -14.63
C ALA A 125 -5.12 -1.57 -14.24
N ASP A 126 -5.96 -0.82 -13.50
CA ASP A 126 -5.61 0.47 -12.92
C ASP A 126 -4.44 0.33 -11.94
N CYS A 127 -4.50 -0.66 -11.05
CA CYS A 127 -3.40 -0.96 -10.12
C CYS A 127 -2.10 -1.34 -10.86
N GLN A 128 -2.17 -2.19 -11.88
CA GLN A 128 -0.98 -2.59 -12.64
C GLN A 128 -0.36 -1.41 -13.40
N ALA A 129 -1.18 -0.49 -13.91
CA ALA A 129 -0.72 0.72 -14.57
C ALA A 129 0.02 1.64 -13.59
N ALA A 130 -0.50 1.85 -12.38
CA ALA A 130 0.19 2.57 -11.32
C ALA A 130 1.49 1.87 -10.91
N CYS A 131 1.44 0.54 -10.74
CA CYS A 131 2.59 -0.25 -10.32
C CYS A 131 3.76 -0.21 -11.30
N ALA A 132 3.49 -0.11 -12.60
CA ALA A 132 4.53 0.07 -13.62
C ALA A 132 5.34 1.38 -13.45
N GLY A 133 4.84 2.33 -12.67
CA GLY A 133 5.55 3.57 -12.29
C GLY A 133 6.52 3.41 -11.12
N PHE A 134 6.40 2.36 -10.31
CA PHE A 134 7.29 2.15 -9.16
C PHE A 134 8.64 1.60 -9.60
N ALA A 135 9.69 1.98 -8.85
CA ALA A 135 10.98 1.36 -9.02
C ALA A 135 10.95 -0.10 -8.50
N HIS A 136 11.83 -0.93 -9.04
CA HIS A 136 12.15 -2.22 -8.46
C HIS A 136 13.32 -2.08 -7.48
N GLY A 137 13.16 -2.69 -6.31
CA GLY A 137 14.11 -2.77 -5.21
C GLY A 137 14.53 -4.21 -4.90
N GLU A 138 15.16 -4.38 -3.74
CA GLU A 138 15.54 -5.69 -3.23
C GLU A 138 14.37 -6.28 -2.41
N PRO A 139 14.03 -7.57 -2.57
CA PRO A 139 13.03 -8.22 -1.71
C PRO A 139 13.42 -8.18 -0.23
N GLY A 140 12.45 -7.93 0.65
CA GLY A 140 12.65 -7.80 2.10
C GLY A 140 12.96 -6.36 2.56
N LEU A 141 12.90 -5.37 1.67
CA LEU A 141 13.06 -3.97 2.04
C LEU A 141 11.74 -3.42 2.57
N PHE A 142 11.77 -2.81 3.76
CA PHE A 142 10.64 -2.08 4.35
C PHE A 142 10.77 -0.56 4.18
N THR A 143 11.66 -0.13 3.28
CA THR A 143 11.96 1.28 3.03
C THR A 143 12.24 1.53 1.56
N GLY A 144 11.91 2.73 1.08
CA GLY A 144 12.14 3.16 -0.30
C GLY A 144 10.88 3.11 -1.16
N ASP A 145 10.82 3.94 -2.20
CA ASP A 145 9.69 3.94 -3.16
C ASP A 145 9.84 2.81 -4.20
N THR A 146 9.67 1.56 -3.75
CA THR A 146 9.75 0.36 -4.62
C THR A 146 8.53 -0.53 -4.49
N VAL A 147 8.25 -1.34 -5.52
CA VAL A 147 7.14 -2.32 -5.48
C VAL A 147 7.37 -3.38 -4.40
N GLU A 148 8.60 -3.80 -4.17
CA GLU A 148 8.98 -4.77 -3.13
C GLU A 148 8.69 -4.23 -1.73
N CYS A 149 8.95 -2.93 -1.46
CA CYS A 149 8.58 -2.28 -0.20
C CYS A 149 7.07 -2.40 0.07
N ARG A 150 6.27 -2.20 -0.96
CA ARG A 150 4.82 -2.23 -0.90
C ARG A 150 4.29 -3.65 -0.71
N VAL A 151 4.85 -4.63 -1.43
CA VAL A 151 4.52 -6.05 -1.28
C VAL A 151 4.87 -6.55 0.11
N ASP A 152 6.06 -6.21 0.62
CA ASP A 152 6.48 -6.63 1.96
C ASP A 152 5.58 -6.02 3.03
N HIS A 153 5.16 -4.76 2.90
CA HIS A 153 4.18 -4.19 3.82
C HIS A 153 2.83 -4.90 3.81
N LEU A 154 2.38 -5.44 2.67
CA LEU A 154 1.10 -6.16 2.60
C LEU A 154 1.19 -7.62 3.05
N THR A 155 2.37 -8.24 2.96
CA THR A 155 2.53 -9.70 3.10
C THR A 155 3.47 -10.12 4.24
N PHE A 156 4.01 -9.17 5.01
CA PHE A 156 4.98 -9.45 6.06
C PHE A 156 4.52 -10.49 7.08
N ASP A 157 3.25 -10.44 7.47
CA ASP A 157 2.67 -11.40 8.41
C ASP A 157 1.86 -12.47 7.66
N PRO A 158 2.29 -13.75 7.66
CA PRO A 158 1.53 -14.83 7.04
C PRO A 158 0.23 -15.18 7.80
N ASN A 159 0.02 -14.63 9.01
CA ASN A 159 -1.20 -14.81 9.79
C ASN A 159 -1.70 -13.45 10.32
N PRO A 160 -2.13 -12.55 9.42
CA PRO A 160 -2.47 -11.19 9.79
C PRO A 160 -3.60 -11.19 10.81
N GLY A 161 -3.34 -10.58 11.97
CA GLY A 161 -4.36 -10.36 13.00
C GLY A 161 -5.42 -9.33 12.56
N PRO A 162 -6.52 -9.19 13.32
CA PRO A 162 -7.45 -8.08 13.13
C PRO A 162 -6.71 -6.74 13.27
N GLY A 163 -6.94 -5.79 12.37
CA GLY A 163 -6.23 -4.51 12.38
C GLY A 163 -4.97 -4.45 11.50
N TYR A 164 -4.49 -5.60 10.99
CA TYR A 164 -3.23 -5.65 10.24
C TYR A 164 -3.28 -4.77 8.99
N TYR A 165 -4.29 -4.96 8.15
CA TYR A 165 -4.40 -4.23 6.89
C TYR A 165 -4.74 -2.75 7.13
N GLU A 166 -5.50 -2.39 8.19
CA GLU A 166 -5.71 -0.98 8.56
C GLU A 166 -4.41 -0.23 8.85
N LEU A 167 -3.36 -0.89 9.33
CA LEU A 167 -2.05 -0.24 9.51
C LEU A 167 -1.22 -0.27 8.23
N HIS A 168 -1.20 -1.40 7.52
CA HIS A 168 -0.22 -1.64 6.45
C HIS A 168 -0.67 -1.10 5.09
N CYS A 169 -1.97 -1.00 4.80
CA CYS A 169 -2.46 -0.49 3.52
C CYS A 169 -2.09 0.98 3.29
N PHE A 170 -2.07 1.80 4.34
CA PHE A 170 -1.57 3.18 4.26
C PHE A 170 -0.13 3.25 3.76
N HIS A 171 0.69 2.26 4.08
CA HIS A 171 2.10 2.24 3.73
C HIS A 171 2.33 1.74 2.30
N ALA A 172 1.35 1.00 1.75
CA ALA A 172 1.44 0.33 0.47
C ALA A 172 0.75 1.09 -0.69
N GLN A 173 -0.09 2.09 -0.42
CA GLN A 173 -0.83 2.88 -1.43
C GLN A 173 0.09 3.67 -2.36
N GLU A 174 -0.33 4.00 -3.60
CA GLU A 174 0.48 4.66 -4.63
C GLU A 174 1.32 5.84 -4.12
N HIS A 175 0.71 6.71 -3.33
CA HIS A 175 1.41 7.85 -2.75
C HIS A 175 2.49 7.41 -1.74
N PRO A 176 3.73 7.90 -1.92
CA PRO A 176 4.84 7.46 -1.11
C PRO A 176 4.63 7.98 0.33
N THR A 177 4.56 7.03 1.26
CA THR A 177 4.49 7.33 2.70
C THR A 177 5.88 7.36 3.29
N SER A 178 6.07 7.90 4.49
CA SER A 178 7.40 7.95 5.12
C SER A 178 8.10 6.59 5.28
N GLN A 179 7.43 5.46 5.03
CA GLN A 179 8.07 4.15 4.96
C GLN A 179 8.51 3.80 3.53
N CYS A 180 7.63 3.87 2.53
CA CYS A 180 8.01 3.63 1.12
C CYS A 180 8.21 4.94 0.32
N VAL A 181 9.11 5.82 0.80
CA VAL A 181 9.64 7.02 0.11
C VAL A 181 11.12 6.86 -0.22
#